data_AF-A0A6I5A568-F1
#
_entry.id   AF-A0A6I5A568-F1
#
_cell.length_a   1.000
_cell.length_b   1.000
_cell.length_c   1.000
_cell.angle_alpha   90.00
_cell.angle_beta   90.00
_cell.angle_gamma   90.00
#
_symmetry.space_group_name_H-M   'P 1'
#
loop_
_entity.id
_entity.type
_entity.pdbx_description
1 polymer ?
#
loop_
_entity_poly.entity_id
_entity_poly.type
_entity_poly.pdbx_seq_one_letter_code
_entity_poly.pdbx_strand_id
1 'polypeptide(L)'
;MTDRKTIYNEGELRARIPDELEHDPLYKILQDRPDQLEELFREEFLNKIDVNAWYSTTQAGQILAGPDNRPIPASSLKHYIDNMFEYIMPAEAPNTKYIRLNYLSLIKLKMIWLLKKEFRLSGLQSEVGILGFVENKYTEEYSSPPSNDTLTEIHQMNQFILQTFFYQDDNGQYQLKEDMQKLMNSNLLLTSGDVQESINNLQEQLEQEQEQKMELQKELEGIKKQIETSDKTDQKTFSEIKRRIEENEESIKQKVLEREKRVDRGTKRMEARNLAIQEWNSKGWLKRNFASEQAEKDFIEQRSKEIYEDLIQDLEDDEI
;
A
#
# COMPACT_ATOMS: atom_id res chain seq x y z
N MET A 1 -33.80 -11.64 -7.91
CA MET A 1 -32.99 -11.13 -6.80
C MET A 1 -31.55 -11.41 -7.15
N THR A 2 -30.88 -10.39 -7.70
CA THR A 2 -29.51 -10.48 -8.22
C THR A 2 -28.59 -10.12 -7.07
N ASP A 3 -27.93 -11.13 -6.50
CA ASP A 3 -26.85 -10.91 -5.53
C ASP A 3 -25.76 -10.06 -6.19
N ARG A 4 -25.64 -8.83 -5.69
CA ARG A 4 -24.52 -7.96 -6.00
C ARG A 4 -23.29 -8.60 -5.37
N LYS A 5 -22.51 -9.35 -6.14
CA LYS A 5 -21.12 -9.66 -5.82
C LYS A 5 -20.39 -8.34 -5.58
N THR A 6 -20.08 -8.03 -4.34
CA THR A 6 -19.11 -6.99 -3.97
C THR A 6 -17.76 -7.47 -4.48
N ILE A 7 -17.43 -7.13 -5.72
CA ILE A 7 -16.07 -7.22 -6.23
C ILE A 7 -15.30 -6.13 -5.46
N TYR A 8 -14.46 -6.53 -4.52
CA TYR A 8 -13.58 -5.59 -3.83
C TYR A 8 -12.69 -4.91 -4.87
N ASN A 9 -12.63 -3.59 -4.81
CA ASN A 9 -11.84 -2.79 -5.74
C ASN A 9 -10.35 -2.99 -5.48
N GLU A 10 -9.55 -2.98 -6.55
CA GLU A 10 -8.08 -3.05 -6.55
C GLU A 10 -7.41 -2.20 -5.46
N GLY A 11 -7.92 -0.99 -5.22
CA GLY A 11 -7.42 -0.07 -4.21
C GLY A 11 -7.58 -0.55 -2.77
N GLU A 12 -8.60 -1.36 -2.48
CA GLU A 12 -8.82 -1.91 -1.13
C GLU A 12 -7.87 -3.08 -0.86
N LEU A 13 -7.57 -3.91 -1.85
CA LEU A 13 -6.58 -4.99 -1.72
C LEU A 13 -5.16 -4.44 -1.60
N ARG A 14 -4.79 -3.41 -2.38
CA ARG A 14 -3.47 -2.76 -2.27
C ARG A 14 -3.21 -2.15 -0.89
N ALA A 15 -4.24 -1.61 -0.24
CA ALA A 15 -4.12 -1.06 1.11
C ALA A 15 -4.09 -2.14 2.19
N ARG A 16 -4.83 -3.24 2.00
CA ARG A 16 -5.03 -4.27 3.03
C ARG A 16 -3.92 -5.32 3.10
N ILE A 17 -3.29 -5.65 1.96
CA ILE A 17 -2.22 -6.65 1.89
C ILE A 17 -0.99 -6.26 2.74
N PRO A 18 -0.48 -5.00 2.69
CA PRO A 18 0.61 -4.58 3.54
C PRO A 18 0.30 -4.72 5.04
N ASP A 19 -0.91 -4.37 5.46
CA ASP A 19 -1.34 -4.45 6.86
C ASP A 19 -1.46 -5.91 7.35
N GLU A 20 -2.02 -6.80 6.52
CA GLU A 20 -2.19 -8.21 6.89
C GLU A 20 -0.89 -9.03 6.81
N LEU A 21 0.10 -8.58 6.04
CA LEU A 21 1.38 -9.26 5.85
C LEU A 21 2.56 -8.56 6.55
N GLU A 22 2.33 -7.51 7.35
CA GLU A 22 3.39 -6.74 8.03
C GLU A 22 4.39 -7.63 8.81
N HIS A 23 3.90 -8.73 9.36
CA HIS A 23 4.70 -9.68 10.14
C HIS A 23 5.06 -10.97 9.39
N ASP A 24 4.69 -11.09 8.11
CA ASP A 24 4.95 -12.29 7.32
C ASP A 24 6.44 -12.37 6.91
N PRO A 25 7.13 -13.49 7.21
CA PRO A 25 8.56 -13.64 6.90
C PRO A 25 8.89 -13.49 5.41
N LEU A 26 8.06 -14.05 4.52
CA LEU A 26 8.31 -13.96 3.07
C LEU A 26 8.00 -12.58 2.52
N TYR A 27 7.04 -11.87 3.13
CA TYR A 27 6.74 -10.49 2.75
C TYR A 27 7.90 -9.55 3.10
N LYS A 28 8.52 -9.71 4.27
CA LYS A 28 9.74 -8.95 4.64
C LYS A 28 10.88 -9.15 3.64
N ILE A 29 11.12 -10.39 3.24
CA ILE A 29 12.12 -10.73 2.21
C ILE A 29 11.80 -10.06 0.87
N LEU A 30 10.52 -9.89 0.54
CA LEU A 30 10.08 -9.21 -0.67
C LEU A 30 10.17 -7.68 -0.58
N GLN A 31 10.06 -7.08 0.61
CA GLN A 31 10.25 -5.63 0.78
C GLN A 31 11.66 -5.20 0.37
N ASP A 32 12.66 -6.05 0.57
CA ASP A 32 14.05 -5.82 0.14
C ASP A 32 14.25 -5.97 -1.39
N ARG A 33 13.20 -6.32 -2.14
CA ARG A 33 13.24 -6.63 -3.58
C ARG A 33 12.15 -5.87 -4.35
N PRO A 34 12.43 -4.64 -4.82
CA PRO A 34 11.43 -3.78 -5.45
C PRO A 34 10.77 -4.43 -6.69
N ASP A 35 11.55 -5.10 -7.55
CA ASP A 35 11.03 -5.73 -8.78
C ASP A 35 9.98 -6.83 -8.51
N GLN A 36 10.18 -7.61 -7.44
CA GLN A 36 9.27 -8.71 -7.08
C GLN A 36 8.06 -8.18 -6.30
N LEU A 37 8.27 -7.15 -5.48
CA LEU A 37 7.19 -6.45 -4.79
C LEU A 37 6.23 -5.81 -5.79
N GLU A 38 6.74 -5.13 -6.82
CA GLU A 38 5.92 -4.61 -7.92
C GLU A 38 5.16 -5.73 -8.64
N GLU A 39 5.78 -6.90 -8.86
CA GLU A 39 5.11 -8.05 -9.46
C GLU A 39 3.98 -8.63 -8.58
N LEU A 40 4.11 -8.56 -7.25
CA LEU A 40 3.08 -8.97 -6.30
C LEU A 40 1.84 -8.06 -6.39
N PHE A 41 2.05 -6.76 -6.63
CA PHE A 41 0.99 -5.75 -6.70
C PHE A 41 0.50 -5.43 -8.12
N ARG A 42 0.85 -6.25 -9.12
CA ARG A 42 0.36 -6.09 -10.50
C ARG A 42 -1.17 -6.17 -10.57
N GLU A 43 -1.75 -5.23 -11.31
CA GLU A 43 -3.20 -5.08 -11.48
C GLU A 43 -3.83 -6.33 -12.10
N GLU A 44 -3.15 -6.99 -13.05
CA GLU A 44 -3.61 -8.21 -13.69
C GLU A 44 -3.80 -9.40 -12.73
N PHE A 45 -3.07 -9.40 -11.62
CA PHE A 45 -3.16 -10.42 -10.58
C PHE A 45 -4.24 -10.05 -9.56
N LEU A 46 -4.17 -8.83 -9.01
CA LEU A 46 -5.10 -8.37 -7.96
C LEU A 46 -6.55 -8.34 -8.45
N ASN A 47 -6.80 -7.94 -9.69
CA ASN A 47 -8.16 -7.88 -10.26
C ASN A 47 -8.82 -9.25 -10.48
N LYS A 48 -8.06 -10.35 -10.37
CA LYS A 48 -8.59 -11.73 -10.47
C LYS A 48 -8.92 -12.33 -9.11
N ILE A 49 -8.64 -11.61 -8.02
CA ILE A 49 -8.80 -12.08 -6.64
C ILE A 49 -10.05 -11.44 -6.03
N ASP A 50 -10.86 -12.27 -5.39
CA ASP A 50 -12.06 -11.95 -4.65
C ASP A 50 -11.84 -12.42 -3.20
N VAL A 51 -11.93 -11.47 -2.27
CA VAL A 51 -11.66 -11.64 -0.84
C VAL A 51 -12.55 -12.72 -0.22
N ASN A 52 -13.80 -12.82 -0.68
CA ASN A 52 -14.80 -13.72 -0.08
C ASN A 52 -14.88 -15.07 -0.80
N ALA A 53 -14.05 -15.30 -1.82
CA ALA A 53 -14.08 -16.51 -2.63
C ALA A 53 -13.08 -17.57 -2.14
N TRP A 54 -13.46 -18.83 -2.33
CA TRP A 54 -12.60 -19.99 -2.14
C TRP A 54 -12.18 -20.58 -3.48
N TYR A 55 -10.87 -20.66 -3.69
CA TYR A 55 -10.27 -21.11 -4.93
C TYR A 55 -9.81 -22.56 -4.85
N SER A 56 -10.07 -23.32 -5.90
CA SER A 56 -9.42 -24.62 -6.12
C SER A 56 -7.98 -24.44 -6.59
N THR A 57 -7.14 -25.47 -6.45
CA THR A 57 -5.75 -25.46 -6.94
C THR A 57 -5.65 -25.16 -8.44
N THR A 58 -6.62 -25.61 -9.23
CA THR A 58 -6.70 -25.33 -10.68
C THR A 58 -6.97 -23.86 -10.97
N GLN A 59 -7.90 -23.25 -10.23
CA GLN A 59 -8.20 -21.82 -10.36
C GLN A 59 -7.03 -20.97 -9.88
N ALA A 60 -6.37 -21.36 -8.79
CA ALA A 60 -5.15 -20.71 -8.31
C ALA A 60 -4.06 -20.71 -9.40
N GLY A 61 -3.87 -21.82 -10.12
CA GLY A 61 -2.92 -21.91 -11.24
C GLY A 61 -3.23 -20.98 -12.42
N GLN A 62 -4.51 -20.70 -12.65
CA GLN A 62 -4.94 -19.74 -13.68
C GLN A 62 -4.74 -18.29 -13.23
N ILE A 63 -4.96 -18.00 -11.94
CA ILE A 63 -4.82 -16.64 -11.38
C ILE A 63 -3.34 -16.26 -11.24
N LEU A 64 -2.51 -17.19 -10.76
CA LEU A 64 -1.07 -17.01 -10.54
C LEU A 64 -0.24 -17.05 -11.84
N ALA A 65 -0.89 -17.13 -13.00
CA ALA A 65 -0.24 -17.24 -14.31
C ALA A 65 0.97 -16.29 -14.41
N GLY A 66 2.09 -16.84 -14.88
CA GLY A 66 3.37 -16.12 -14.92
C GLY A 66 3.38 -14.96 -15.92
N PRO A 67 4.51 -14.23 -16.04
CA PRO A 67 4.67 -13.11 -16.97
C PRO A 67 4.37 -13.44 -18.44
N ASP A 68 4.42 -14.73 -18.83
CA ASP A 68 4.06 -15.21 -20.17
C ASP A 68 2.56 -15.59 -20.32
N ASN A 69 1.72 -15.22 -19.35
CA ASN A 69 0.29 -15.57 -19.28
C ASN A 69 0.02 -17.10 -19.35
N ARG A 70 1.03 -17.92 -19.00
CA ARG A 70 0.89 -19.38 -18.95
C ARG A 70 0.38 -19.81 -17.59
N PRO A 71 -0.71 -20.59 -17.52
CA PRO A 71 -1.23 -21.10 -16.26
C PRO A 71 -0.22 -22.03 -15.61
N ILE A 72 -0.06 -21.92 -14.30
CA ILE A 72 0.79 -22.82 -13.53
C ILE A 72 0.07 -24.18 -13.42
N PRO A 73 0.73 -25.31 -13.75
CA PRO A 73 0.14 -26.62 -13.57
C PRO A 73 -0.28 -26.87 -12.13
N ALA A 74 -1.48 -27.43 -11.93
CA ALA A 74 -2.01 -27.72 -10.60
C ALA A 74 -1.11 -28.68 -9.79
N SER A 75 -0.37 -29.57 -10.46
CA SER A 75 0.61 -30.45 -9.82
C SER A 75 1.79 -29.68 -9.22
N SER A 76 2.29 -28.66 -9.91
CA SER A 76 3.37 -27.81 -9.42
C SER A 76 2.91 -26.99 -8.21
N LEU A 77 1.71 -26.41 -8.26
CA LEU A 77 1.16 -25.70 -7.10
C LEU A 77 0.92 -26.64 -5.92
N LYS A 78 0.37 -27.83 -6.18
CA LYS A 78 0.16 -28.84 -5.15
C LYS A 78 1.47 -29.22 -4.44
N HIS A 79 2.57 -29.34 -5.18
CA HIS A 79 3.88 -29.61 -4.57
C HIS A 79 4.27 -28.53 -3.54
N TYR A 80 4.08 -27.24 -3.84
CA TYR A 80 4.36 -26.17 -2.88
C TYR A 80 3.36 -26.15 -1.72
N ILE A 81 2.08 -26.37 -2.00
CA ILE A 81 1.02 -26.43 -0.97
C ILE A 81 1.29 -27.57 0.02
N ASP A 82 1.65 -28.76 -0.46
CA ASP A 82 1.89 -29.92 0.39
C ASP A 82 3.14 -29.72 1.28
N ASN A 83 4.19 -29.07 0.76
CA ASN A 83 5.43 -28.84 1.50
C ASN A 83 5.40 -27.61 2.43
N MET A 84 4.49 -26.67 2.19
CA MET A 84 4.33 -25.45 3.00
C MET A 84 2.88 -25.31 3.49
N PHE A 85 2.25 -26.44 3.81
CA PHE A 85 0.84 -26.51 4.16
C PHE A 85 0.50 -25.60 5.33
N GLU A 86 1.31 -25.65 6.40
CA GLU A 86 1.13 -24.84 7.62
C GLU A 86 1.19 -23.33 7.36
N TYR A 87 1.95 -22.91 6.35
CA TYR A 87 2.11 -21.51 6.00
C TYR A 87 1.01 -21.03 5.03
N ILE A 88 0.67 -21.84 4.03
CA ILE A 88 -0.24 -21.46 2.93
C ILE A 88 -1.70 -21.59 3.33
N MET A 89 -2.06 -22.65 4.08
CA MET A 89 -3.45 -22.97 4.35
C MET A 89 -4.00 -22.12 5.49
N PRO A 90 -5.20 -21.52 5.32
CA PRO A 90 -5.82 -20.77 6.39
C PRO A 90 -6.39 -21.73 7.43
N ALA A 91 -6.37 -21.35 8.70
CA ALA A 91 -6.95 -22.13 9.80
C ALA A 91 -8.46 -22.42 9.59
N GLU A 92 -9.14 -21.52 8.87
CA GLU A 92 -10.57 -21.60 8.55
C GLU A 92 -10.88 -22.39 7.27
N ALA A 93 -9.89 -23.10 6.70
CA ALA A 93 -10.09 -23.86 5.47
C ALA A 93 -11.26 -24.86 5.60
N PRO A 94 -12.21 -24.90 4.64
CA PRO A 94 -13.29 -25.86 4.66
C PRO A 94 -12.74 -27.28 4.70
N ASN A 95 -13.17 -28.08 5.67
CA ASN A 95 -12.77 -29.48 5.83
C ASN A 95 -13.42 -30.35 4.74
N THR A 96 -12.93 -30.17 3.50
CA THR A 96 -13.40 -30.87 2.32
C THR A 96 -12.27 -31.72 1.75
N LYS A 97 -12.61 -32.76 0.98
CA LYS A 97 -11.64 -33.63 0.31
C LYS A 97 -10.72 -32.89 -0.68
N TYR A 98 -11.04 -31.64 -1.03
CA TYR A 98 -10.33 -30.84 -2.02
C TYR A 98 -9.71 -29.60 -1.36
N ILE A 99 -8.51 -29.23 -1.82
CA ILE A 99 -7.82 -28.03 -1.33
C ILE A 99 -8.63 -26.79 -1.72
N ARG A 100 -8.94 -25.95 -0.73
CA ARG A 100 -9.64 -24.67 -0.87
C ARG A 100 -8.75 -23.56 -0.32
N LEU A 101 -8.40 -22.61 -1.18
CA LEU A 101 -7.49 -21.50 -0.90
C LEU A 101 -8.30 -20.21 -0.80
N ASN A 102 -8.04 -19.38 0.21
CA ASN A 102 -8.60 -18.03 0.27
C ASN A 102 -7.65 -17.05 -0.47
N TYR A 103 -8.02 -15.77 -0.52
CA TYR A 103 -7.18 -14.75 -1.17
C TYR A 103 -5.78 -14.65 -0.55
N LEU A 104 -5.66 -14.77 0.77
CA LEU A 104 -4.38 -14.69 1.48
C LEU A 104 -3.47 -15.87 1.10
N SER A 105 -4.01 -17.08 0.96
CA SER A 105 -3.29 -18.24 0.45
C SER A 105 -2.80 -18.01 -0.98
N LEU A 106 -3.58 -17.35 -1.84
CA LEU A 106 -3.14 -17.02 -3.20
C LEU A 106 -1.98 -16.02 -3.18
N ILE A 107 -2.03 -15.02 -2.31
CA ILE A 107 -0.94 -14.04 -2.15
C ILE A 107 0.33 -14.74 -1.64
N LYS A 108 0.21 -15.57 -0.59
CA LYS A 108 1.33 -16.38 -0.09
C LYS A 108 1.93 -17.30 -1.14
N LEU A 109 1.09 -17.95 -1.95
CA LEU A 109 1.55 -18.74 -3.10
C LEU A 109 2.26 -17.90 -4.15
N LYS A 110 1.78 -16.66 -4.42
CA LYS A 110 2.45 -15.72 -5.31
C LYS A 110 3.82 -15.33 -4.77
N MET A 111 3.94 -15.03 -3.48
CA MET A 111 5.22 -14.73 -2.82
C MET A 111 6.21 -15.89 -2.96
N ILE A 112 5.78 -17.13 -2.66
CA ILE A 112 6.59 -18.34 -2.86
C ILE A 112 7.02 -18.47 -4.32
N TRP A 113 6.10 -18.21 -5.25
CA TRP A 113 6.38 -18.33 -6.68
C TRP A 113 7.38 -17.29 -7.20
N LEU A 114 7.38 -16.08 -6.64
CA LEU A 114 8.36 -15.04 -6.96
C LEU A 114 9.74 -15.43 -6.42
N LEU A 115 9.79 -15.88 -5.17
CA LEU A 115 11.05 -16.22 -4.49
C LEU A 115 11.67 -17.55 -4.93
N LYS A 116 10.92 -18.46 -5.56
CA LYS A 116 11.43 -19.80 -5.97
C LYS A 116 12.63 -19.76 -6.93
N LYS A 117 12.85 -18.63 -7.62
CA LYS A 117 14.00 -18.46 -8.53
C LYS A 117 15.30 -18.28 -7.74
N GLU A 118 15.22 -17.74 -6.54
CA GLU A 118 16.36 -17.40 -5.69
C GLU A 118 16.53 -18.39 -4.55
N PHE A 119 15.43 -18.83 -3.96
CA PHE A 119 15.43 -19.74 -2.82
C PHE A 119 15.02 -21.15 -3.22
N ARG A 120 15.76 -22.14 -2.70
CA ARG A 120 15.32 -23.54 -2.72
C ARG A 120 14.13 -23.69 -1.77
N LEU A 121 13.29 -24.70 -2.02
CA LEU A 121 12.12 -25.00 -1.20
C LEU A 121 12.46 -25.15 0.29
N SER A 122 13.58 -25.80 0.60
CA SER A 122 14.08 -25.95 1.98
C SER A 122 14.46 -24.62 2.64
N GLY A 123 14.97 -23.66 1.86
CA GLY A 123 15.27 -22.31 2.34
C GLY A 123 13.97 -21.57 2.67
N LEU A 124 12.98 -21.62 1.77
CA LEU A 124 11.67 -21.02 2.02
C LEU A 124 10.97 -21.63 3.25
N GLN A 125 11.09 -22.95 3.46
CA GLN A 125 10.55 -23.64 4.64
C GLN A 125 11.23 -23.20 5.94
N SER A 126 12.54 -22.93 5.91
CA SER A 126 13.29 -22.42 7.06
C SER A 126 12.84 -21.02 7.44
N GLU A 127 12.67 -20.13 6.46
CA GLU A 127 12.25 -18.74 6.70
C GLU A 127 10.86 -18.64 7.33
N VAL A 128 9.94 -19.54 6.97
CA VAL A 128 8.61 -19.61 7.58
C VAL A 128 8.57 -20.45 8.87
N GLY A 129 9.72 -20.99 9.32
CA GLY A 129 9.83 -21.74 10.58
C GLY A 129 9.31 -23.18 10.55
N ILE A 130 9.06 -23.77 9.37
CA ILE A 130 8.60 -25.17 9.22
C ILE A 130 9.77 -26.15 9.46
N LEU A 131 10.98 -25.79 9.03
CA LEU A 131 12.20 -26.58 9.24
C LEU A 131 13.02 -25.91 10.35
N GLY A 132 12.76 -26.28 11.60
CA GLY A 132 13.42 -25.59 12.72
C GLY A 132 13.18 -26.05 14.16
N PHE A 133 12.73 -27.29 14.46
CA PHE A 133 12.83 -27.86 15.83
C PHE A 133 12.94 -29.39 15.76
N VAL A 134 14.13 -29.94 15.99
CA VAL A 134 14.30 -31.36 16.33
C VAL A 134 14.07 -31.49 17.84
N GLU A 135 12.84 -31.80 18.23
CA GLU A 135 12.47 -32.07 19.61
C GLU A 135 13.06 -33.45 20.02
N ASN A 136 14.26 -33.44 20.60
CA ASN A 136 14.89 -34.62 21.19
C ASN A 136 14.11 -35.05 22.44
N LYS A 137 13.20 -36.03 22.31
CA LYS A 137 12.59 -36.71 23.44
C LYS A 137 13.48 -37.88 23.88
N TYR A 138 14.33 -37.64 24.88
CA TYR A 138 14.87 -38.71 25.71
C TYR A 138 14.00 -38.83 26.96
N THR A 139 13.25 -39.94 27.06
CA THR A 139 12.58 -40.39 28.28
C THR A 139 13.62 -40.96 29.25
N GLU A 140 13.81 -40.32 30.40
CA GLU A 140 14.55 -40.86 31.54
C GLU A 140 13.65 -41.80 32.36
N GLU A 141 14.04 -43.07 32.48
CA GLU A 141 13.47 -44.01 33.46
C GLU A 141 14.55 -44.38 34.50
N TYR A 142 14.20 -44.07 35.75
CA TYR A 142 14.73 -44.38 37.09
C TYR A 142 15.89 -45.40 37.27
N SER A 143 16.90 -44.99 38.04
CA SER A 143 17.91 -45.88 38.67
C SER A 143 17.62 -46.14 40.16
N SER A 144 17.48 -47.42 40.52
CA SER A 144 17.67 -47.98 41.87
C SER A 144 19.12 -48.47 42.06
N PRO A 145 19.61 -48.71 43.30
CA PRO A 145 21.03 -48.94 43.57
C PRO A 145 21.55 -50.35 43.17
N PRO A 146 22.88 -50.51 42.99
CA PRO A 146 23.48 -51.61 42.23
C PRO A 146 23.60 -52.95 42.97
N SER A 147 23.16 -54.04 42.34
CA SER A 147 23.47 -55.44 42.69
C SER A 147 24.75 -55.92 41.99
N ASN A 148 25.33 -57.08 42.35
CA ASN A 148 26.54 -57.63 41.72
C ASN A 148 26.47 -57.81 40.17
N ASP A 149 25.29 -57.76 39.57
CA ASP A 149 25.13 -57.69 38.11
C ASP A 149 25.66 -56.37 37.52
N THR A 150 25.63 -55.27 38.28
CA THR A 150 26.12 -53.98 37.82
C THR A 150 27.63 -53.95 37.66
N LEU A 151 28.40 -54.79 38.36
CA LEU A 151 29.85 -54.90 38.12
C LEU A 151 30.12 -55.50 36.73
N THR A 152 29.28 -56.43 36.30
CA THR A 152 29.35 -57.05 34.99
C THR A 152 28.85 -56.10 33.91
N GLU A 153 27.75 -55.38 34.16
CA GLU A 153 27.27 -54.31 33.28
C GLU A 153 28.25 -53.14 33.19
N ILE A 154 28.88 -52.72 34.29
CA ILE A 154 29.95 -51.70 34.29
C ILE A 154 31.13 -52.20 33.45
N HIS A 155 31.49 -53.49 33.55
CA HIS A 155 32.59 -54.03 32.76
C HIS A 155 32.25 -54.09 31.27
N GLN A 156 31.01 -54.44 30.93
CA GLN A 156 30.49 -54.43 29.56
C GLN A 156 30.35 -53.02 29.02
N MET A 157 29.90 -52.07 29.84
CA MET A 157 29.79 -50.65 29.51
C MET A 157 31.16 -50.02 29.32
N ASN A 158 32.14 -50.37 30.16
CA ASN A 158 33.53 -49.94 29.98
C ASN A 158 34.14 -50.51 28.69
N GLN A 159 33.87 -51.78 28.37
CA GLN A 159 34.28 -52.35 27.08
C GLN A 159 33.58 -51.69 25.89
N PHE A 160 32.29 -51.38 26.03
CA PHE A 160 31.51 -50.69 25.01
C PHE A 160 32.04 -49.26 24.79
N ILE A 161 32.35 -48.51 25.85
CA ILE A 161 32.97 -47.18 25.79
C ILE A 161 34.33 -47.27 25.09
N LEU A 162 35.17 -48.23 25.49
CA LEU A 162 36.48 -48.43 24.87
C LEU A 162 36.36 -48.77 23.37
N GLN A 163 35.44 -49.66 22.99
CA GLN A 163 35.21 -50.01 21.58
C GLN A 163 34.54 -48.90 20.76
N THR A 164 33.69 -48.09 21.41
CA THR A 164 32.94 -47.03 20.75
C THR A 164 33.83 -45.82 20.49
N PHE A 165 34.67 -45.44 21.45
CA PHE A 165 35.45 -44.20 21.38
C PHE A 165 36.93 -44.39 21.07
N PHE A 166 37.47 -45.61 21.21
CA PHE A 166 38.89 -45.89 20.99
C PHE A 166 39.08 -47.03 19.98
N TYR A 167 40.23 -47.05 19.32
CA TYR A 167 40.74 -48.18 18.55
C TYR A 167 42.12 -48.56 19.10
N GLN A 168 42.48 -49.84 19.01
CA GLN A 168 43.79 -50.31 19.42
C GLN A 168 44.73 -50.27 18.21
N ASP A 169 45.87 -49.60 18.34
CA ASP A 169 46.89 -49.55 17.29
C ASP A 169 47.73 -50.84 17.24
N ASP A 170 48.56 -50.97 16.21
CA ASP A 170 49.44 -52.14 16.00
C ASP A 170 50.47 -52.35 17.12
N ASN A 171 50.65 -51.37 18.01
CA ASN A 171 51.51 -51.44 19.20
C ASN A 171 50.73 -51.76 20.48
N GLY A 172 49.43 -52.05 20.37
CA GLY A 172 48.57 -52.40 21.49
C GLY A 172 48.09 -51.22 22.32
N GLN A 173 48.31 -49.97 21.88
CA GLN A 173 47.85 -48.77 22.60
C GLN A 173 46.47 -48.31 22.12
N TYR A 174 45.63 -47.88 23.06
CA TYR A 174 44.31 -47.34 22.74
C TYR A 174 44.42 -45.88 22.30
N GLN A 175 44.02 -45.59 21.06
CA GLN A 175 43.93 -44.24 20.52
C GLN A 175 42.47 -43.84 20.34
N LEU A 176 42.16 -42.57 20.60
CA LEU A 176 40.81 -42.03 20.42
C LEU A 176 40.46 -42.03 18.92
N LYS A 177 39.24 -42.44 18.56
CA LYS A 177 38.78 -42.41 17.17
C LYS A 177 38.83 -40.99 16.61
N GLU A 178 39.17 -40.89 15.33
CA GLU A 178 39.41 -39.64 14.63
C GLU A 178 38.20 -38.68 14.72
N ASP A 179 36.97 -39.19 14.63
CA ASP A 179 35.74 -38.40 14.74
C ASP A 179 35.60 -37.73 16.12
N MET A 180 36.10 -38.38 17.17
CA MET A 180 36.02 -37.87 18.53
C MET A 180 37.17 -36.92 18.86
N GLN A 181 38.35 -37.11 18.25
CA GLN A 181 39.40 -36.09 18.24
C GLN A 181 38.93 -34.82 17.53
N LYS A 182 38.24 -34.93 16.39
CA LYS A 182 37.64 -33.80 15.68
C LYS A 182 36.61 -33.07 16.54
N LEU A 183 35.75 -33.81 17.25
CA LEU A 183 34.72 -33.23 18.12
C LEU A 183 35.34 -32.50 19.34
N MET A 184 36.35 -33.08 19.98
CA MET A 184 37.07 -32.42 21.08
C MET A 184 37.81 -31.17 20.61
N ASN A 185 38.46 -31.22 19.45
CA ASN A 185 39.12 -30.06 18.86
C ASN A 185 38.11 -28.96 18.45
N SER A 186 36.92 -29.34 17.97
CA SER A 186 35.83 -28.41 17.66
C SER A 186 35.29 -27.72 18.92
N ASN A 187 35.13 -28.45 20.03
CA ASN A 187 34.72 -27.87 21.31
C ASN A 187 35.80 -26.94 21.88
N LEU A 188 37.07 -27.29 21.73
CA LEU A 188 38.18 -26.42 22.12
C LEU A 188 38.19 -25.10 21.34
N LEU A 189 37.82 -25.16 20.04
CA LEU A 189 37.70 -23.99 19.17
C LEU A 189 36.54 -23.06 19.58
N LEU A 190 35.43 -23.61 20.07
CA LEU A 190 34.30 -22.82 20.58
C LEU A 190 34.64 -22.12 21.92
N THR A 191 35.59 -22.67 22.67
CA THR A 191 36.10 -22.09 23.92
C THR A 191 37.36 -21.25 23.73
N SER A 192 37.89 -21.13 22.51
CA SER A 192 39.09 -20.33 22.26
C SER A 192 38.76 -18.84 22.38
N GLY A 193 39.74 -18.06 22.85
CA GLY A 193 39.58 -16.61 23.08
C GLY A 193 39.09 -15.84 21.84
N ASP A 194 39.40 -16.33 20.64
CA ASP A 194 39.02 -15.71 19.36
C ASP A 194 37.50 -15.74 19.12
N VAL A 195 36.79 -16.79 19.56
CA VAL A 195 35.32 -16.86 19.46
C VAL A 195 34.69 -15.93 20.50
N GLN A 196 35.25 -15.87 21.70
CA GLN A 196 34.78 -14.96 22.74
C GLN A 196 34.99 -13.49 22.36
N GLU A 197 36.09 -13.16 21.70
CA GLU A 197 36.38 -11.81 21.19
C GLU A 197 35.43 -11.43 20.04
N SER A 198 35.10 -12.38 19.15
CA SER A 198 34.05 -12.17 18.13
C SER A 198 32.68 -11.92 18.75
N ILE A 199 32.30 -12.65 19.81
CA ILE A 199 31.02 -12.45 20.50
C ILE A 199 30.96 -11.07 21.14
N ASN A 200 32.04 -10.62 21.78
CA ASN A 200 32.11 -9.28 22.38
C ASN A 200 32.02 -8.17 21.31
N ASN A 201 32.72 -8.31 20.19
CA ASN A 201 32.63 -7.37 19.06
C ASN A 201 31.21 -7.32 18.47
N LEU A 202 30.54 -8.45 18.34
CA LEU A 202 29.16 -8.52 17.87
C LEU A 202 28.18 -7.86 18.86
N GLN A 203 28.41 -8.00 20.16
CA GLN A 203 27.62 -7.31 21.19
C GLN A 203 27.80 -5.79 21.11
N GLU A 204 29.03 -5.31 20.94
CA GLU A 204 29.31 -3.88 20.80
C GLU A 204 28.68 -3.32 19.52
N GLN A 205 28.75 -4.05 18.41
CA GLN A 205 28.05 -3.68 17.17
C GLN A 205 26.53 -3.64 17.35
N LEU A 206 25.97 -4.60 18.07
CA LEU A 206 24.54 -4.66 18.35
C LEU A 206 24.09 -3.45 19.21
N GLU A 207 24.87 -3.05 20.20
CA GLU A 207 24.60 -1.85 20.99
C GLU A 207 24.66 -0.59 20.14
N GLN A 208 25.67 -0.45 19.28
CA GLN A 208 25.80 0.69 18.35
C GLN A 208 24.62 0.75 17.36
N GLU A 209 24.20 -0.39 16.80
CA GLU A 209 23.02 -0.43 15.92
C GLU A 209 21.72 -0.09 16.67
N GLN A 210 21.58 -0.51 17.93
CA GLN A 210 20.43 -0.14 18.76
C GLN A 210 20.38 1.36 19.05
N GLU A 211 21.52 1.98 19.36
CA GLU A 211 21.61 3.44 19.53
C GLU A 211 21.23 4.18 18.25
N GLN A 212 21.81 3.78 17.10
CA GLN A 212 21.47 4.38 15.81
C GLN A 212 19.98 4.21 15.46
N LYS A 213 19.40 3.04 15.74
CA LYS A 213 17.97 2.80 15.55
C LYS A 213 17.12 3.73 16.40
N MET A 214 17.52 3.98 17.65
CA MET A 214 16.81 4.88 18.55
C MET A 214 16.91 6.34 18.08
N GLU A 215 18.07 6.75 17.57
CA GLU A 215 18.29 8.07 17.00
C GLU A 215 17.45 8.29 15.72
N LEU A 216 17.45 7.31 14.81
CA LEU A 216 16.61 7.33 13.60
C LEU A 216 15.11 7.36 13.92
N GLN A 217 14.66 6.63 14.95
CA GLN A 217 13.27 6.71 15.41
C GLN A 217 12.90 8.11 15.90
N LYS A 218 13.81 8.78 16.61
CA LYS A 218 13.62 10.16 17.08
C LYS A 218 13.59 11.16 15.93
N GLU A 219 14.45 10.99 14.92
CA GLU A 219 14.42 11.81 13.70
C GLU A 219 13.12 11.62 12.92
N LEU A 220 12.67 10.37 12.73
CA LEU A 220 11.39 10.07 12.08
C LEU A 220 10.21 10.75 12.80
N GLU A 221 10.18 10.73 14.13
CA GLU A 221 9.13 11.40 14.89
C GLU A 221 9.20 12.93 14.74
N GLY A 222 10.41 13.50 14.64
CA GLY A 222 10.63 14.92 14.34
C GLY A 222 10.10 15.31 12.95
N ILE A 223 10.44 14.52 11.94
CA ILE A 223 9.97 14.72 10.55
C ILE A 223 8.44 14.60 10.48
N LYS A 224 7.85 13.61 11.16
CA LYS A 224 6.39 13.44 11.20
C LYS A 224 5.69 14.66 11.80
N LYS A 225 6.23 15.23 12.88
CA LYS A 225 5.71 16.48 13.47
C LYS A 225 5.84 17.66 12.50
N GLN A 226 6.94 17.77 11.77
CA GLN A 226 7.12 18.82 10.75
C GLN A 226 6.09 18.69 9.63
N ILE A 227 5.85 17.49 9.11
CA ILE A 227 4.83 17.23 8.09
C ILE A 227 3.44 17.66 8.59
N GLU A 228 3.05 17.24 9.80
CA GLU A 228 1.75 17.64 10.37
C GLU A 228 1.61 19.16 10.52
N THR A 229 2.68 19.88 10.85
CA THR A 229 2.65 21.35 10.91
C THR A 229 2.58 22.00 9.54
N SER A 230 3.24 21.44 8.53
CA SER A 230 3.16 21.90 7.13
C SER A 230 1.74 21.72 6.60
N ASP A 231 1.16 20.53 6.76
CA ASP A 231 -0.21 20.23 6.30
C ASP A 231 -1.25 21.17 6.92
N LYS A 232 -1.12 21.47 8.22
CA LYS A 232 -1.99 22.45 8.90
C LYS A 232 -1.82 23.86 8.35
N THR A 233 -0.61 24.22 7.93
CA THR A 233 -0.32 25.54 7.34
C THR A 233 -0.89 25.61 5.93
N ASP A 234 -0.72 24.55 5.14
CA ASP A 234 -1.24 24.44 3.77
C ASP A 234 -2.76 24.41 3.73
N GLN A 235 -3.42 23.76 4.68
CA GLN A 235 -4.88 23.82 4.81
C GLN A 235 -5.37 25.25 5.13
N LYS A 236 -4.64 25.99 5.98
CA LYS A 236 -4.97 27.38 6.31
C LYS A 236 -4.80 28.28 5.08
N THR A 237 -3.69 28.18 4.37
CA THR A 237 -3.46 28.98 3.16
C THR A 237 -4.49 28.64 2.07
N PHE A 238 -4.81 27.36 1.87
CA PHE A 238 -5.81 26.95 0.90
C PHE A 238 -7.21 27.50 1.22
N SER A 239 -7.63 27.44 2.49
CA SER A 239 -8.92 28.01 2.92
C SER A 239 -8.97 29.53 2.76
N GLU A 240 -7.88 30.24 3.02
CA GLU A 240 -7.81 31.69 2.80
C GLU A 240 -7.85 32.05 1.30
N ILE A 241 -7.13 31.30 0.46
CA ILE A 241 -7.18 31.48 -1.00
C ILE A 241 -8.60 31.25 -1.52
N LYS A 242 -9.25 30.17 -1.08
CA LYS A 242 -10.63 29.86 -1.47
C LYS A 242 -11.59 31.00 -1.11
N ARG A 243 -11.50 31.52 0.11
CA ARG A 243 -12.31 32.67 0.56
C ARG A 243 -12.09 33.90 -0.32
N ARG A 244 -10.84 34.22 -0.67
CA ARG A 244 -10.53 35.36 -1.56
C ARG A 244 -11.04 35.15 -2.99
N ILE A 245 -11.04 33.91 -3.49
CA ILE A 245 -11.61 33.60 -4.81
C ILE A 245 -13.13 33.85 -4.77
N GLU A 246 -13.83 33.34 -3.76
CA GLU A 246 -15.28 33.54 -3.60
C GLU A 246 -15.64 35.04 -3.47
N GLU A 247 -14.90 35.80 -2.65
CA GLU A 247 -15.08 37.25 -2.52
C GLU A 247 -14.82 37.99 -3.85
N ASN A 248 -13.79 37.59 -4.59
CA ASN A 248 -13.46 38.19 -5.89
C ASN A 248 -14.51 37.85 -6.95
N GLU A 249 -14.99 36.61 -7.01
CA GLU A 249 -16.04 36.20 -7.93
C GLU A 249 -17.31 37.02 -7.72
N GLU A 250 -17.71 37.23 -6.46
CA GLU A 250 -18.89 38.03 -6.15
C GLU A 250 -18.71 39.50 -6.54
N SER A 251 -17.52 40.07 -6.26
CA SER A 251 -17.19 41.43 -6.72
C SER A 251 -17.21 41.56 -8.24
N ILE A 252 -16.73 40.55 -8.97
CA ILE A 252 -16.76 40.53 -10.44
C ILE A 252 -18.20 40.46 -10.94
N LYS A 253 -19.04 39.58 -10.38
CA LYS A 253 -20.46 39.49 -10.74
C LYS A 253 -21.18 40.81 -10.56
N GLN A 254 -20.99 41.49 -9.43
CA GLN A 254 -21.58 42.82 -9.20
C GLN A 254 -21.12 43.85 -10.23
N LYS A 255 -19.82 43.88 -10.55
CA LYS A 255 -19.28 44.79 -11.58
C LYS A 255 -19.81 44.48 -12.99
N VAL A 256 -20.01 43.20 -13.31
CA VAL A 256 -20.60 42.79 -14.59
C VAL A 256 -22.05 43.25 -14.66
N LEU A 257 -22.83 42.99 -13.61
CA LEU A 257 -24.22 43.44 -13.52
C LEU A 257 -24.35 44.96 -13.64
N GLU A 258 -23.51 45.73 -12.95
CA GLU A 258 -23.48 47.19 -13.09
C GLU A 258 -23.13 47.64 -14.52
N ARG A 259 -22.23 46.94 -15.20
CA ARG A 259 -21.86 47.23 -16.59
C ARG A 259 -23.01 46.90 -17.53
N GLU A 260 -23.69 45.78 -17.35
CA GLU A 260 -24.88 45.40 -18.12
C GLU A 260 -25.98 46.46 -17.96
N LYS A 261 -26.31 46.85 -16.72
CA LYS A 261 -27.27 47.94 -16.47
C LYS A 261 -26.88 49.25 -17.15
N ARG A 262 -25.58 49.58 -17.21
CA ARG A 262 -25.10 50.78 -17.93
C ARG A 262 -25.25 50.64 -19.44
N VAL A 263 -24.96 49.46 -20.00
CA VAL A 263 -25.12 49.17 -21.42
C VAL A 263 -26.59 49.24 -21.81
N ASP A 264 -27.48 48.62 -21.04
CA ASP A 264 -28.92 48.65 -21.30
C ASP A 264 -29.49 50.06 -21.27
N ARG A 265 -29.12 50.86 -20.24
CA ARG A 265 -29.47 52.28 -20.19
C ARG A 265 -28.93 53.04 -21.41
N GLY A 266 -27.70 52.74 -21.85
CA GLY A 266 -27.11 53.32 -23.06
C GLY A 266 -27.91 52.98 -24.32
N THR A 267 -28.30 51.72 -24.48
CA THR A 267 -29.13 51.22 -25.59
C THR A 267 -30.51 51.87 -25.59
N LYS A 268 -31.17 51.97 -24.43
CA LYS A 268 -32.47 52.66 -24.29
C LYS A 268 -32.40 54.14 -24.62
N ARG A 269 -31.30 54.84 -24.26
CA ARG A 269 -31.08 56.23 -24.71
C ARG A 269 -30.98 56.36 -26.22
N MET A 270 -30.26 55.42 -26.86
CA MET A 270 -30.14 55.41 -28.32
C MET A 270 -31.48 55.11 -28.99
N GLU A 271 -32.24 54.14 -28.46
CA GLU A 271 -33.58 53.77 -28.92
C GLU A 271 -34.55 54.97 -28.83
N ALA A 272 -34.61 55.61 -27.66
CA ALA A 272 -35.44 56.79 -27.43
C ALA A 272 -35.09 57.95 -28.39
N ARG A 273 -33.80 58.19 -28.63
CA ARG A 273 -33.34 59.19 -29.59
C ARG A 273 -33.74 58.84 -31.02
N ASN A 274 -33.61 57.58 -31.43
CA ASN A 274 -34.01 57.13 -32.76
C ASN A 274 -35.52 57.27 -32.97
N LEU A 275 -36.33 56.95 -31.97
CA LEU A 275 -37.78 57.15 -32.01
C LEU A 275 -38.15 58.63 -32.11
N ALA A 276 -37.51 59.50 -31.32
CA ALA A 276 -37.71 60.94 -31.42
C ALA A 276 -37.35 61.51 -32.81
N ILE A 277 -36.28 61.01 -33.43
CA ILE A 277 -35.89 61.35 -34.81
C ILE A 277 -36.95 60.86 -35.81
N GLN A 278 -37.46 59.64 -35.65
CA GLN A 278 -38.52 59.11 -36.51
C GLN A 278 -39.82 59.92 -36.38
N GLU A 279 -40.21 60.29 -35.16
CA GLU A 279 -41.36 61.17 -34.90
C GLU A 279 -41.15 62.57 -35.50
N TRP A 280 -39.95 63.14 -35.41
CA TRP A 280 -39.66 64.40 -36.09
C TRP A 280 -39.82 64.27 -37.61
N ASN A 281 -39.26 63.20 -38.18
CA ASN A 281 -39.32 62.93 -39.62
C ASN A 281 -40.74 62.66 -40.13
N SER A 282 -41.64 62.17 -39.28
CA SER A 282 -43.06 61.99 -39.62
C SER A 282 -43.87 63.29 -39.56
N LYS A 283 -43.35 64.37 -38.94
CA LYS A 283 -43.99 65.69 -39.01
C LYS A 283 -44.01 66.21 -40.45
N GLY A 284 -45.15 66.78 -40.83
CA GLY A 284 -45.40 67.26 -42.20
C GLY A 284 -44.31 68.19 -42.74
N TRP A 285 -44.01 68.08 -44.04
CA TRP A 285 -42.91 68.76 -44.74
C TRP A 285 -42.78 70.25 -44.45
N LEU A 286 -43.90 70.98 -44.35
CA LEU A 286 -43.92 72.41 -44.00
C LEU A 286 -43.34 72.67 -42.61
N LYS A 287 -43.67 71.86 -41.60
CA LYS A 287 -43.17 72.07 -40.22
C LYS A 287 -41.67 71.80 -40.10
N ARG A 288 -41.12 70.90 -40.92
CA ARG A 288 -39.69 70.59 -40.94
C ARG A 288 -38.87 71.66 -41.67
N ASN A 289 -39.34 72.14 -42.82
CA ASN A 289 -38.58 73.11 -43.63
C ASN A 289 -38.59 74.55 -43.10
N PHE A 290 -39.59 74.91 -42.29
CA PHE A 290 -39.68 76.23 -41.67
C PHE A 290 -39.18 76.25 -40.22
N ALA A 291 -38.79 75.10 -39.66
CA ALA A 291 -38.14 75.04 -38.35
C ALA A 291 -36.65 75.37 -38.47
N SER A 292 -36.10 76.08 -37.48
CA SER A 292 -34.65 76.25 -37.38
C SER A 292 -33.99 74.94 -36.97
N GLU A 293 -32.72 74.75 -37.33
CA GLU A 293 -31.91 73.59 -36.89
C GLU A 293 -31.90 73.45 -35.35
N GLN A 294 -32.00 74.58 -34.64
CA GLN A 294 -32.11 74.60 -33.18
C GLN A 294 -33.44 74.01 -32.71
N ALA A 295 -34.57 74.34 -33.35
CA ALA A 295 -35.88 73.82 -32.98
C ALA A 295 -36.01 72.30 -33.22
N GLU A 296 -35.31 71.76 -34.22
CA GLU A 296 -35.19 70.31 -34.43
C GLU A 296 -34.40 69.64 -33.30
N LYS A 297 -33.23 70.19 -32.94
CA LYS A 297 -32.40 69.68 -31.85
C LYS A 297 -33.14 69.71 -30.51
N ASP A 298 -33.78 70.82 -30.19
CA ASP A 298 -34.54 70.99 -28.95
C ASP A 298 -35.70 70.00 -28.88
N PHE A 299 -36.41 69.77 -30.00
CA PHE A 299 -37.48 68.77 -30.05
C PHE A 299 -36.96 67.35 -29.86
N ILE A 300 -35.91 66.95 -30.58
CA ILE A 300 -35.34 65.60 -30.48
C ILE A 300 -34.82 65.36 -29.06
N GLU A 301 -34.14 66.34 -28.47
CA GLU A 301 -33.60 66.24 -27.11
C GLU A 301 -34.71 66.08 -26.08
N GLN A 302 -35.72 66.97 -26.08
CA GLN A 302 -36.85 66.89 -25.16
C GLN A 302 -37.63 65.59 -25.33
N ARG A 303 -37.95 65.22 -26.57
CA ARG A 303 -38.76 64.03 -26.85
C ARG A 303 -38.00 62.74 -26.56
N SER A 304 -36.71 62.69 -26.84
CA SER A 304 -35.87 61.54 -26.49
C SER A 304 -35.77 61.34 -24.98
N LYS A 305 -35.83 62.42 -24.20
CA LYS A 305 -35.85 62.35 -22.74
C LYS A 305 -37.15 61.76 -22.21
N GLU A 306 -38.30 62.21 -22.73
CA GLU A 306 -39.62 61.67 -22.37
C GLU A 306 -39.71 60.17 -22.69
N ILE A 307 -39.36 59.77 -23.92
CA ILE A 307 -39.40 58.36 -24.35
C ILE A 307 -38.43 57.50 -23.51
N TYR A 308 -37.28 58.05 -23.12
CA TYR A 308 -36.31 57.35 -22.29
C TYR A 308 -36.81 57.14 -20.85
N GLU A 309 -37.53 58.12 -20.28
CA GLU A 309 -38.14 58.00 -18.95
C GLU A 309 -39.20 56.88 -18.96
N ASP A 310 -40.05 56.83 -19.99
CA ASP A 310 -41.02 55.74 -20.17
C ASP A 310 -40.33 54.37 -20.31
N LEU A 311 -39.31 54.26 -21.17
CA LEU A 311 -38.58 53.01 -21.41
C LEU A 311 -37.77 52.48 -20.22
N ILE A 312 -37.39 53.35 -19.27
CA ILE A 312 -36.72 52.95 -18.03
C ILE A 312 -37.70 52.50 -16.98
N GLN A 313 -38.87 53.12 -16.90
CA GLN A 313 -39.89 52.73 -15.95
C GLN A 313 -40.31 51.26 -16.17
N ASP A 314 -40.44 50.86 -17.44
CA ASP A 314 -40.68 49.45 -17.81
C ASP A 314 -39.55 48.49 -17.38
N LEU A 315 -38.29 48.95 -17.32
CA LEU A 315 -37.15 48.12 -16.88
C LEU A 315 -37.07 47.96 -15.36
N GLU A 316 -37.56 48.95 -14.61
CA GLU A 316 -37.56 48.92 -13.13
C GLU A 316 -38.76 48.12 -12.59
N ASP A 317 -39.87 48.06 -13.33
CA ASP A 317 -41.05 47.27 -12.97
C ASP A 317 -40.90 45.75 -13.24
N ASP A 318 -40.01 45.34 -14.17
CA ASP A 318 -39.69 43.94 -14.48
C ASP A 318 -38.67 43.30 -13.48
N GLU A 319 -38.06 44.06 -12.57
CA GLU A 319 -37.09 43.58 -11.55
C GLU A 319 -37.73 43.24 -10.17
N ILE A 320 -39.06 43.27 -10.02
CA ILE A 320 -39.81 42.80 -8.83
C ILE A 320 -40.43 41.42 -9.09
#